data_AF-A0A3C1H3R4-F1
#
_entry.id   AF-A0A3C1H3R4-F1
#
_cell.length_a   1.000
_cell.length_b   1.000
_cell.length_c   1.000
_cell.angle_alpha   90.00
_cell.angle_beta   90.00
_cell.angle_gamma   90.00
#
_symmetry.space_group_name_H-M   'P 1'
#
loop_
_entity.id
_entity.type
_entity.pdbx_description
1 polymer ?
#
loop_
_entity_poly.entity_id
_entity_poly.type
_entity_poly.pdbx_seq_one_letter_code
_entity_poly.pdbx_strand_id
1 'polypeptide(L)'
;AFLKGVHEYAPLIRLSSASAGNDCRLGGNEAPPTVISVFIGDDLQRVLNAIESGNPLDGLGKVRFNLGVDAMPQFRKDTTDRNRTSPMAFTGNKFEFRMLGSADSISCFNFVMNTIFAHEITQFCDELEKADDFQTALHDLIVRTIREHKDIIFNGNGYGDEWAAECRRRGLPNYPSTVESLMQYDRPEFVAIFEEQNVLNRAEIVSRKEILLDNYSKTVGIEAKTMLDMARKKILPVCIAYTKELCDAISAKEKISPMLRISTAVEDALAAQISDLTAGLYDAIDDLREAIQKAVRADGVIQTAETYRKTVIPAMERLRTTADALEILIPQDKWPFPAYSEILYNI
;
A
#
# COMPACT_ATOMS: atom_id res chain seq x y z
N ALA A 1 -8.85 -13.90 -20.65
CA ALA A 1 -8.39 -12.51 -20.82
C ALA A 1 -8.20 -11.80 -19.48
N PHE A 2 -9.24 -11.20 -18.85
CA PHE A 2 -9.03 -10.36 -17.66
C PHE A 2 -8.27 -11.03 -16.50
N LEU A 3 -8.70 -12.21 -16.04
CA LEU A 3 -8.02 -12.94 -14.97
C LEU A 3 -6.57 -13.29 -15.32
N LYS A 4 -6.32 -13.67 -16.57
CA LYS A 4 -4.99 -13.96 -17.09
C LYS A 4 -4.08 -12.72 -17.03
N GLY A 5 -4.54 -11.60 -17.58
CA GLY A 5 -3.79 -10.35 -17.55
C GLY A 5 -3.51 -9.87 -16.13
N VAL A 6 -4.48 -9.99 -15.21
CA VAL A 6 -4.25 -9.63 -13.79
C VAL A 6 -3.24 -10.57 -13.13
N HIS A 7 -3.28 -11.87 -13.44
CA HIS A 7 -2.34 -12.85 -12.89
C HIS A 7 -0.91 -12.64 -13.40
N GLU A 8 -0.71 -12.58 -14.72
CA GLU A 8 0.61 -12.50 -15.35
C GLU A 8 1.30 -11.16 -15.12
N TYR A 9 0.52 -10.07 -15.12
CA TYR A 9 1.03 -8.70 -14.98
C TYR A 9 0.73 -8.08 -13.62
N ALA A 10 0.45 -8.89 -12.59
CA ALA A 10 0.23 -8.44 -11.21
C ALA A 10 1.28 -7.42 -10.72
N PRO A 11 2.61 -7.59 -10.94
CA PRO A 11 3.60 -6.60 -10.54
C PRO A 11 3.40 -5.24 -11.21
N LEU A 12 3.04 -5.23 -12.50
CA LEU A 12 2.80 -4.01 -13.28
C LEU A 12 1.53 -3.29 -12.82
N ILE A 13 0.50 -4.04 -12.43
CA ILE A 13 -0.72 -3.50 -11.82
C ILE A 13 -0.43 -2.89 -10.45
N ARG A 14 0.35 -3.57 -9.59
CA ARG A 14 0.77 -3.01 -8.29
C ARG A 14 1.52 -1.70 -8.46
N LEU A 15 2.48 -1.67 -9.38
CA LEU A 15 3.26 -0.49 -9.79
C LEU A 15 2.37 0.71 -10.14
N SER A 16 1.25 0.48 -10.81
CA SER A 16 0.39 1.57 -11.31
C SER A 16 -0.25 2.41 -10.19
N SER A 17 -0.16 1.93 -8.94
CA SER A 17 -0.58 2.60 -7.71
C SER A 17 0.59 2.90 -6.76
N ALA A 18 1.82 2.92 -7.27
CA ALA A 18 3.01 3.14 -6.45
C ALA A 18 3.25 4.65 -6.21
N SER A 19 3.16 5.07 -4.96
CA SER A 19 3.52 6.42 -4.50
C SER A 19 3.89 6.38 -3.02
N ALA A 20 4.71 7.35 -2.57
CA ALA A 20 5.15 7.44 -1.18
C ALA A 20 3.96 7.50 -0.19
N GLY A 21 2.92 8.27 -0.51
CA GLY A 21 1.72 8.36 0.31
C GLY A 21 0.90 7.06 0.33
N ASN A 22 0.84 6.34 -0.79
CA ASN A 22 0.07 5.10 -0.88
C ASN A 22 0.76 3.93 -0.16
N ASP A 23 2.09 3.95 0.00
CA ASP A 23 2.82 2.99 0.83
C ASP A 23 2.36 3.04 2.30
N CYS A 24 1.98 4.21 2.82
CA CYS A 24 1.42 4.37 4.16
C CYS A 24 -0.05 3.93 4.26
N ARG A 25 -0.74 3.76 3.12
CA ARG A 25 -2.17 3.43 3.07
C ARG A 25 -2.39 1.93 2.93
N LEU A 26 -1.70 1.28 1.99
CA LEU A 26 -1.96 -0.11 1.61
C LEU A 26 -1.67 -1.08 2.77
N GLY A 27 -2.51 -2.11 2.91
CA GLY A 27 -2.37 -3.14 3.94
C GLY A 27 -2.96 -2.80 5.31
N GLY A 28 -3.61 -1.64 5.48
CA GLY A 28 -4.28 -1.26 6.72
C GLY A 28 -5.60 -0.52 6.51
N ASN A 29 -6.45 -0.47 7.55
CA ASN A 29 -7.65 0.38 7.62
C ASN A 29 -8.55 0.38 6.37
N GLU A 30 -9.03 -0.80 5.96
CA GLU A 30 -9.84 -1.04 4.75
C GLU A 30 -9.13 -0.83 3.39
N ALA A 31 -7.85 -0.44 3.37
CA ALA A 31 -7.06 -0.44 2.14
C ALA A 31 -6.53 -1.85 1.81
N PRO A 32 -6.58 -2.29 0.54
CA PRO A 32 -6.11 -3.62 0.15
C PRO A 32 -4.61 -3.82 0.44
N PRO A 33 -4.16 -5.07 0.65
CA PRO A 33 -2.74 -5.39 0.78
C PRO A 33 -2.01 -5.18 -0.55
N THR A 34 -0.67 -5.22 -0.50
CA THR A 34 0.20 -5.00 -1.67
C THR A 34 0.24 -6.17 -2.66
N VAL A 35 -0.30 -7.33 -2.30
CA VAL A 35 -0.44 -8.47 -3.20
C VAL A 35 -1.69 -8.32 -4.04
N ILE A 36 -1.55 -8.40 -5.37
CA ILE A 36 -2.70 -8.38 -6.28
C ILE A 36 -3.50 -9.67 -6.15
N SER A 37 -4.82 -9.53 -6.02
CA SER A 37 -5.79 -10.62 -6.11
C SER A 37 -7.10 -10.11 -6.67
N VAL A 38 -7.91 -11.03 -7.19
CA VAL A 38 -9.24 -10.74 -7.74
C VAL A 38 -10.31 -11.39 -6.87
N PHE A 39 -11.22 -10.55 -6.36
CA PHE A 39 -12.45 -10.99 -5.75
C PHE A 39 -13.53 -11.10 -6.84
N ILE A 40 -14.15 -12.26 -6.98
CA ILE A 40 -15.22 -12.50 -7.97
C ILE A 40 -16.56 -12.87 -7.34
N GLY A 41 -16.57 -13.21 -6.06
CA GLY A 41 -17.77 -13.66 -5.36
C GLY A 41 -18.08 -15.14 -5.59
N ASP A 42 -19.02 -15.67 -4.80
CA ASP A 42 -19.32 -17.11 -4.77
C ASP A 42 -20.04 -17.57 -6.03
N ASP A 43 -20.95 -16.75 -6.55
CA ASP A 43 -21.75 -17.10 -7.73
C ASP A 43 -20.87 -17.23 -8.98
N LEU A 44 -19.99 -16.25 -9.23
CA LEU A 44 -19.07 -16.31 -10.36
C LEU A 44 -18.01 -17.40 -10.16
N GLN A 45 -17.53 -17.64 -8.93
CA GLN A 45 -16.63 -18.74 -8.63
C GLN A 45 -17.25 -20.10 -8.98
N ARG A 46 -18.53 -20.33 -8.64
CA ARG A 46 -19.24 -21.56 -9.01
C ARG A 46 -19.30 -21.74 -10.52
N VAL A 47 -19.58 -20.68 -11.27
CA VAL A 47 -19.58 -20.71 -12.74
C VAL A 47 -18.21 -21.10 -13.29
N LEU A 48 -17.12 -20.49 -12.80
CA LEU A 48 -15.77 -20.84 -13.24
C LEU A 48 -15.43 -22.31 -12.93
N ASN A 49 -15.81 -22.81 -11.76
CA ASN A 49 -15.60 -24.21 -11.37
C ASN A 49 -16.41 -25.18 -12.25
N ALA A 50 -17.64 -24.81 -12.62
CA ALA A 50 -18.49 -25.61 -13.52
C ALA A 50 -17.88 -25.70 -14.93
N ILE A 51 -17.38 -24.58 -15.46
CA ILE A 51 -16.67 -24.54 -16.75
C ILE A 51 -15.41 -25.41 -16.68
N GLU A 52 -14.59 -25.25 -15.64
CA GLU A 52 -13.34 -26.02 -15.48
C GLU A 52 -13.57 -27.53 -15.37
N SER A 53 -14.63 -27.94 -14.67
CA SER A 53 -14.95 -29.36 -14.41
C SER A 53 -15.82 -30.01 -15.49
N GLY A 54 -16.47 -29.22 -16.35
CA GLY A 54 -17.46 -29.69 -17.32
C GLY A 54 -18.79 -30.14 -16.70
N ASN A 55 -18.98 -29.94 -15.39
CA ASN A 55 -20.20 -30.33 -14.68
C ASN A 55 -21.24 -29.21 -14.68
N PRO A 56 -22.55 -29.53 -14.82
CA PRO A 56 -23.61 -28.54 -14.71
C PRO A 56 -23.70 -27.95 -13.29
N LEU A 57 -24.12 -26.68 -13.18
CA LEU A 57 -24.37 -26.02 -11.90
C LEU A 57 -25.62 -26.59 -11.22
N ASP A 58 -25.46 -27.16 -10.03
CA ASP A 58 -26.59 -27.56 -9.20
C ASP A 58 -27.24 -26.32 -8.52
N GLY A 59 -28.56 -26.19 -8.64
CA GLY A 59 -29.36 -25.20 -7.90
C GLY A 59 -29.69 -23.88 -8.62
N LEU A 60 -29.02 -23.55 -9.73
CA LEU A 60 -29.46 -22.53 -10.69
C LEU A 60 -30.20 -23.26 -11.81
N GLY A 61 -31.51 -23.45 -11.66
CA GLY A 61 -32.34 -24.38 -12.44
C GLY A 61 -31.88 -24.67 -13.86
N LYS A 62 -31.39 -25.91 -14.10
CA LYS A 62 -31.19 -26.56 -15.40
C LYS A 62 -30.72 -25.67 -16.58
N VAL A 63 -29.77 -24.76 -16.37
CA VAL A 63 -29.08 -24.12 -17.51
C VAL A 63 -27.75 -24.83 -17.70
N ARG A 64 -27.67 -25.73 -18.70
CA ARG A 64 -26.36 -26.11 -19.26
C ARG A 64 -25.76 -24.83 -19.84
N PHE A 65 -24.58 -24.42 -19.35
CA PHE A 65 -23.80 -23.36 -19.98
C PHE A 65 -23.33 -23.87 -21.34
N ASN A 66 -24.11 -23.58 -22.38
CA ASN A 66 -23.76 -23.87 -23.75
C ASN A 66 -22.93 -22.67 -24.25
N LEU A 67 -21.63 -22.86 -24.44
CA LEU A 67 -20.68 -21.77 -24.75
C LEU A 67 -20.77 -21.22 -26.19
N GLY A 68 -21.79 -21.62 -26.96
CA GLY A 68 -22.14 -21.07 -28.28
C GLY A 68 -23.17 -19.93 -28.24
N VAL A 69 -23.02 -19.03 -27.26
CA VAL A 69 -23.72 -17.76 -26.94
C VAL A 69 -25.10 -17.48 -27.58
N ASP A 70 -26.15 -17.36 -26.74
CA ASP A 70 -27.37 -16.58 -27.05
C ASP A 70 -27.77 -15.55 -25.96
N ALA A 71 -27.29 -15.69 -24.72
CA ALA A 71 -27.37 -14.63 -23.70
C ALA A 71 -26.34 -14.87 -22.59
N MET A 72 -25.64 -13.81 -22.18
CA MET A 72 -24.82 -13.85 -20.97
C MET A 72 -25.75 -14.07 -19.76
N PRO A 73 -25.52 -15.08 -18.90
CA PRO A 73 -26.37 -15.31 -17.74
C PRO A 73 -26.45 -14.03 -16.90
N GLN A 74 -27.66 -13.65 -16.49
CA GLN A 74 -27.83 -12.56 -15.55
C GLN A 74 -27.26 -13.00 -14.20
N PHE A 75 -26.08 -12.49 -13.87
CA PHE A 75 -25.49 -12.65 -12.56
C PHE A 75 -26.36 -11.88 -11.56
N ARG A 76 -26.79 -12.55 -10.49
CA ARG A 76 -27.31 -11.82 -9.34
C ARG A 76 -26.17 -10.95 -8.83
N LYS A 77 -26.47 -9.69 -8.52
CA LYS A 77 -25.52 -8.83 -7.83
C LYS A 77 -25.18 -9.56 -6.53
N ASP A 78 -23.93 -9.99 -6.42
CA ASP A 78 -23.46 -10.64 -5.20
C ASP A 78 -23.72 -9.68 -4.04
N THR A 79 -24.50 -10.16 -3.06
CA THR A 79 -24.88 -9.40 -1.88
C THR A 79 -23.79 -9.42 -0.81
N THR A 80 -22.67 -10.10 -1.05
CA THR A 80 -21.47 -10.05 -0.20
C THR A 80 -20.73 -8.70 -0.37
N ASP A 81 -21.38 -7.65 0.10
CA ASP A 81 -20.99 -6.22 0.05
C ASP A 81 -19.68 -5.86 0.79
N ARG A 82 -18.80 -6.80 1.22
CA ARG A 82 -17.80 -6.42 2.24
C ARG A 82 -16.39 -6.93 2.13
N ASN A 83 -15.97 -7.57 1.04
CA ASN A 83 -14.53 -7.76 0.88
C ASN A 83 -13.84 -6.51 0.30
N ARG A 84 -13.81 -5.42 1.09
CA ARG A 84 -13.10 -4.16 0.75
C ARG A 84 -11.59 -4.33 0.69
N THR A 85 -11.09 -5.47 1.17
CA THR A 85 -9.66 -5.77 1.28
C THR A 85 -9.06 -6.31 -0.03
N SER A 86 -9.87 -6.67 -1.03
CA SER A 86 -9.33 -7.13 -2.32
C SER A 86 -8.88 -5.96 -3.20
N PRO A 87 -7.68 -6.03 -3.82
CA PRO A 87 -7.19 -5.07 -4.81
C PRO A 87 -8.12 -4.87 -6.00
N MET A 88 -8.58 -5.97 -6.60
CA MET A 88 -9.53 -5.98 -7.71
C MET A 88 -10.80 -6.70 -7.25
N ALA A 89 -11.97 -6.12 -7.50
CA ALA A 89 -13.24 -6.71 -7.09
C ALA A 89 -14.31 -6.62 -8.18
N PHE A 90 -14.89 -7.76 -8.54
CA PHE A 90 -16.08 -7.81 -9.38
C PHE A 90 -17.31 -7.39 -8.56
N THR A 91 -18.05 -6.39 -9.02
CA THR A 91 -19.24 -5.88 -8.34
C THR A 91 -20.55 -6.14 -9.09
N GLY A 92 -20.53 -7.12 -9.98
CA GLY A 92 -21.69 -7.64 -10.71
C GLY A 92 -21.70 -7.26 -12.20
N ASN A 93 -21.23 -6.08 -12.56
CA ASN A 93 -21.14 -5.63 -13.97
C ASN A 93 -19.83 -4.93 -14.34
N LYS A 94 -18.91 -4.79 -13.37
CA LYS A 94 -17.61 -4.12 -13.54
C LYS A 94 -16.61 -4.69 -12.55
N PHE A 95 -15.32 -4.45 -12.83
CA PHE A 95 -14.25 -4.61 -11.86
C PHE A 95 -13.90 -3.25 -11.24
N GLU A 96 -13.70 -3.23 -9.93
CA GLU A 96 -13.24 -2.08 -9.17
C GLU A 96 -11.79 -2.31 -8.74
N PHE A 97 -10.92 -1.37 -9.09
CA PHE A 97 -9.54 -1.32 -8.60
C PHE A 97 -9.46 -0.41 -7.38
N ARG A 98 -9.02 -0.96 -6.24
CA ARG A 98 -9.09 -0.32 -4.92
C ARG A 98 -7.73 0.12 -4.37
N MET A 99 -6.66 -0.17 -5.10
CA MET A 99 -5.29 0.18 -4.66
C MET A 99 -4.87 1.60 -5.02
N LEU A 100 -5.54 2.27 -5.96
CA LEU A 100 -5.14 3.62 -6.38
C LEU A 100 -5.18 4.60 -5.20
N GLY A 101 -4.10 5.38 -5.00
CA GLY A 101 -4.03 6.40 -3.97
C GLY A 101 -4.93 7.59 -4.31
N SER A 102 -5.46 8.27 -3.29
CA SER A 102 -6.37 9.41 -3.47
C SER A 102 -5.74 10.63 -4.16
N ALA A 103 -4.40 10.73 -4.12
CA ALA A 103 -3.63 11.78 -4.78
C ALA A 103 -3.08 11.35 -6.15
N ASP A 104 -3.24 10.09 -6.55
CA ASP A 104 -2.65 9.55 -7.76
C ASP A 104 -3.52 9.88 -9.00
N SER A 105 -2.87 10.01 -10.15
CA SER A 105 -3.58 10.10 -11.42
C SER A 105 -4.15 8.74 -11.83
N ILE A 106 -5.45 8.69 -12.13
CA ILE A 106 -6.12 7.50 -12.69
C ILE A 106 -5.50 7.04 -14.02
N SER A 107 -4.82 7.94 -14.73
CA SER A 107 -4.25 7.67 -16.05
C SER A 107 -3.24 6.52 -16.01
N CYS A 108 -2.39 6.47 -14.97
CA CYS A 108 -1.32 5.48 -14.87
C CYS A 108 -1.89 4.05 -14.85
N PHE A 109 -2.86 3.81 -13.97
CA PHE A 109 -3.59 2.56 -13.92
C PHE A 109 -4.32 2.26 -15.23
N ASN A 110 -5.03 3.25 -15.79
CA ASN A 110 -5.84 3.04 -16.98
C ASN A 110 -5.02 2.61 -18.19
N PHE A 111 -3.89 3.27 -18.49
CA PHE A 111 -3.09 2.85 -19.66
C PHE A 111 -2.47 1.48 -19.42
N VAL A 112 -1.94 1.20 -18.22
CA VAL A 112 -1.36 -0.11 -17.88
C VAL A 112 -2.40 -1.22 -18.06
N MET A 113 -3.58 -1.07 -17.46
CA MET A 113 -4.63 -2.09 -17.55
C MET A 113 -5.20 -2.25 -18.95
N ASN A 114 -5.39 -1.15 -19.68
CA ASN A 114 -5.90 -1.22 -21.04
C ASN A 114 -4.88 -1.89 -21.98
N THR A 115 -3.58 -1.62 -21.82
CA THR A 115 -2.52 -2.32 -22.55
C THR A 115 -2.51 -3.81 -22.24
N ILE A 116 -2.54 -4.19 -20.95
CA ILE A 116 -2.60 -5.60 -20.53
C ILE A 116 -3.82 -6.27 -21.16
N PHE A 117 -5.00 -5.67 -21.02
CA PHE A 117 -6.23 -6.28 -21.51
C PHE A 117 -6.26 -6.37 -23.04
N ALA A 118 -5.76 -5.37 -23.76
CA ALA A 118 -5.62 -5.41 -25.21
C ALA A 118 -4.69 -6.54 -25.66
N HIS A 119 -3.51 -6.66 -25.04
CA HIS A 119 -2.56 -7.74 -25.32
C HIS A 119 -3.18 -9.12 -25.09
N GLU A 120 -3.87 -9.32 -23.97
CA GLU A 120 -4.57 -10.56 -23.65
C GLU A 120 -5.66 -10.92 -24.66
N ILE A 121 -6.45 -9.94 -25.11
CA ILE A 121 -7.50 -10.16 -26.09
C ILE A 121 -6.89 -10.47 -27.47
N THR A 122 -5.81 -9.78 -27.87
CA THR A 122 -5.08 -10.07 -29.11
C THR A 122 -4.63 -11.51 -29.16
N GLN A 123 -3.99 -12.02 -28.09
CA GLN A 123 -3.56 -13.43 -28.04
C GLN A 123 -4.73 -14.41 -28.21
N PHE A 124 -5.88 -14.10 -27.60
CA PHE A 124 -7.07 -14.94 -27.69
C PHE A 124 -7.64 -14.92 -29.11
N CYS A 125 -7.73 -13.75 -29.74
CA CYS A 125 -8.16 -13.62 -31.13
C CYS A 125 -7.21 -14.37 -32.08
N ASP A 126 -5.89 -14.20 -31.92
CA ASP A 126 -4.89 -14.84 -32.77
C ASP A 126 -4.93 -16.38 -32.73
N GLU A 127 -5.35 -16.97 -31.61
CA GLU A 127 -5.57 -18.41 -31.49
C GLU A 127 -6.88 -18.83 -32.15
N LEU A 128 -7.97 -18.12 -31.84
CA LEU A 128 -9.32 -18.47 -32.31
C LEU A 128 -9.52 -18.24 -33.81
N GLU A 129 -8.87 -17.25 -34.41
CA GLU A 129 -8.92 -16.99 -35.85
C GLU A 129 -8.25 -18.09 -36.68
N LYS A 130 -7.35 -18.85 -36.07
CA LYS A 130 -6.65 -19.99 -36.70
C LYS A 130 -7.36 -21.33 -36.47
N ALA A 131 -8.45 -21.34 -35.71
CA ALA A 131 -9.15 -22.56 -35.34
C ALA A 131 -10.11 -23.03 -36.44
N ASP A 132 -10.02 -24.31 -36.81
CA ASP A 132 -10.96 -24.94 -37.75
C ASP A 132 -12.38 -25.05 -37.15
N ASP A 133 -12.47 -25.36 -35.84
CA ASP A 133 -13.71 -25.34 -35.06
C ASP A 133 -13.60 -24.30 -33.94
N PHE A 134 -14.16 -23.12 -34.21
CA PHE A 134 -14.18 -22.01 -33.28
C PHE A 134 -14.81 -22.34 -31.93
N GLN A 135 -15.89 -23.13 -31.90
CA GLN A 135 -16.65 -23.36 -30.65
C GLN A 135 -15.87 -24.26 -29.70
N THR A 136 -15.26 -25.32 -30.23
CA THR A 136 -14.39 -26.21 -29.45
C THR A 136 -13.14 -25.46 -29.00
N ALA A 137 -12.48 -24.71 -29.89
CA ALA A 137 -11.30 -23.93 -29.52
C ALA A 137 -11.58 -22.86 -28.46
N LEU A 138 -12.73 -22.18 -28.53
CA LEU A 138 -13.16 -21.21 -27.52
C LEU A 138 -13.39 -21.87 -26.17
N HIS A 139 -14.07 -23.02 -26.14
CA HIS A 139 -14.29 -23.76 -24.91
C HIS A 139 -12.96 -24.17 -24.27
N ASP A 140 -12.07 -24.77 -25.04
CA ASP A 140 -10.77 -25.25 -24.58
C ASP A 140 -9.88 -24.09 -24.09
N LEU A 141 -9.86 -22.96 -24.81
CA LEU A 141 -9.16 -21.75 -24.41
C LEU A 141 -9.67 -21.22 -23.06
N ILE A 142 -10.98 -21.16 -22.85
CA ILE A 142 -11.57 -20.70 -21.59
C ILE A 142 -11.19 -21.66 -20.44
N VAL A 143 -11.35 -22.97 -20.63
CA VAL A 143 -11.03 -23.97 -19.61
C VAL A 143 -9.55 -23.91 -19.23
N ARG A 144 -8.67 -23.85 -20.23
CA ARG A 144 -7.22 -23.72 -20.06
C ARG A 144 -6.86 -22.46 -19.28
N THR A 145 -7.40 -21.31 -19.70
CA THR A 145 -7.17 -20.02 -19.03
C THR A 145 -7.62 -20.04 -17.56
N ILE A 146 -8.79 -20.63 -17.26
CA ILE A 146 -9.26 -20.72 -15.87
C ILE A 146 -8.28 -21.56 -15.04
N ARG A 147 -7.86 -22.72 -15.56
CA ARG A 147 -6.91 -23.61 -14.87
C ARG A 147 -5.59 -22.94 -14.55
N GLU A 148 -5.04 -22.21 -15.52
CA GLU A 148 -3.72 -21.56 -15.42
C GLU A 148 -3.73 -20.30 -14.56
N HIS A 149 -4.87 -19.60 -14.46
CA HIS A 149 -4.93 -18.28 -13.80
C HIS A 149 -5.86 -18.17 -12.61
N LYS A 150 -6.51 -19.26 -12.16
CA LYS A 150 -7.39 -19.23 -10.97
C LYS A 150 -6.67 -18.90 -9.66
N ASP A 151 -5.35 -19.06 -9.58
CA ASP A 151 -4.60 -18.79 -8.35
C ASP A 151 -4.67 -17.31 -7.91
N ILE A 152 -4.91 -16.39 -8.86
CA ILE A 152 -5.14 -14.96 -8.58
C ILE A 152 -6.49 -14.70 -7.89
N ILE A 153 -7.42 -15.65 -7.95
CA ILE A 153 -8.76 -15.50 -7.39
C ILE A 153 -8.72 -15.73 -5.88
N PHE A 154 -9.21 -14.76 -5.12
CA PHE A 154 -9.31 -14.86 -3.68
C PHE A 154 -10.58 -14.16 -3.18
N ASN A 155 -11.51 -14.96 -2.67
CA ASN A 155 -12.79 -14.51 -2.13
C ASN A 155 -12.78 -14.33 -0.59
N GLY A 156 -11.62 -14.51 0.06
CA GLY A 156 -11.46 -14.42 1.52
C GLY A 156 -10.92 -13.07 2.01
N ASN A 157 -10.68 -12.95 3.32
CA ASN A 157 -10.10 -11.75 3.91
C ASN A 157 -8.64 -11.57 3.49
N GLY A 158 -8.31 -10.45 2.84
CA GLY A 158 -6.95 -10.09 2.42
C GLY A 158 -6.05 -9.61 3.54
N TYR A 159 -6.55 -9.46 4.76
CA TYR A 159 -5.75 -9.15 5.94
C TYR A 159 -5.34 -10.39 6.71
N GLY A 160 -4.13 -10.33 7.29
CA GLY A 160 -3.59 -11.35 8.19
C GLY A 160 -2.50 -12.22 7.56
N ASP A 161 -1.77 -12.90 8.43
CA ASP A 161 -0.61 -13.72 8.04
C ASP A 161 -1.02 -14.94 7.20
N GLU A 162 -2.27 -15.41 7.33
CA GLU A 162 -2.82 -16.52 6.55
C GLU A 162 -2.83 -16.22 5.06
N TRP A 163 -3.34 -15.04 4.66
CA TRP A 163 -3.33 -14.65 3.25
C TRP A 163 -1.90 -14.45 2.74
N ALA A 164 -1.02 -13.83 3.54
CA ALA A 164 0.38 -13.67 3.16
C ALA A 164 1.09 -15.02 2.95
N ALA A 165 0.80 -16.03 3.76
CA ALA A 165 1.33 -17.39 3.60
C ALA A 165 0.76 -18.08 2.35
N GLU A 166 -0.54 -17.91 2.10
CA GLU A 166 -1.22 -18.46 0.93
C GLU A 166 -0.69 -17.84 -0.37
N CYS A 167 -0.47 -16.53 -0.42
CA CYS A 167 0.17 -15.85 -1.55
C CYS A 167 1.53 -16.44 -1.88
N ARG A 168 2.37 -16.69 -0.86
CA ARG A 168 3.68 -17.34 -1.04
C ARG A 168 3.53 -18.76 -1.57
N ARG A 169 2.55 -19.53 -1.06
CA ARG A 169 2.26 -20.89 -1.55
C ARG A 169 1.82 -20.91 -3.00
N ARG A 170 1.04 -19.91 -3.43
CA ARG A 170 0.54 -19.73 -4.81
C ARG A 170 1.56 -19.07 -5.75
N GLY A 171 2.67 -18.55 -5.23
CA GLY A 171 3.65 -17.81 -6.03
C GLY A 171 3.18 -16.40 -6.45
N LEU A 172 2.18 -15.83 -5.76
CA LEU A 172 1.71 -14.47 -6.06
C LEU A 172 2.77 -13.44 -5.62
N PRO A 173 3.19 -12.53 -6.52
CA PRO A 173 4.23 -11.56 -6.21
C PRO A 173 3.75 -10.53 -5.18
N ASN A 174 4.64 -10.19 -4.25
CA ASN A 174 4.40 -9.15 -3.25
C ASN A 174 5.54 -8.12 -3.26
N TYR A 175 5.20 -6.88 -3.61
CA TYR A 175 6.12 -5.74 -3.52
C TYR A 175 5.56 -4.75 -2.50
N PRO A 176 6.04 -4.81 -1.23
CA PRO A 176 5.46 -4.07 -0.13
C PRO A 176 5.69 -2.55 -0.22
N SER A 177 6.71 -2.11 -0.95
CA SER A 177 7.02 -0.68 -1.12
C SER A 177 7.00 -0.23 -2.57
N THR A 178 6.78 1.07 -2.76
CA THR A 178 6.87 1.75 -4.04
C THR A 178 8.23 1.55 -4.70
N VAL A 179 9.31 1.61 -3.91
CA VAL A 179 10.68 1.38 -4.42
C VAL A 179 10.81 -0.03 -4.98
N GLU A 180 10.43 -1.06 -4.21
CA GLU A 180 10.50 -2.46 -4.66
C GLU A 180 9.63 -2.74 -5.89
N SER A 181 8.44 -2.14 -5.96
CA SER A 181 7.54 -2.27 -7.10
C SER A 181 8.09 -1.60 -8.36
N LEU A 182 8.67 -0.40 -8.23
CA LEU A 182 9.25 0.35 -9.36
C LEU A 182 10.51 -0.32 -9.92
N MET A 183 11.23 -1.11 -9.09
CA MET A 183 12.35 -1.91 -9.57
C MET A 183 11.95 -2.98 -10.60
N GLN A 184 10.66 -3.33 -10.70
CA GLN A 184 10.16 -4.31 -11.66
C GLN A 184 9.74 -3.71 -13.00
N TYR A 185 9.68 -2.38 -13.14
CA TYR A 185 8.99 -1.72 -14.26
C TYR A 185 9.61 -2.04 -15.64
N ASP A 186 10.94 -2.21 -15.70
CA ASP A 186 11.73 -2.42 -16.91
C ASP A 186 12.02 -3.90 -17.25
N ARG A 187 11.29 -4.83 -16.61
CA ARG A 187 11.31 -6.26 -16.93
C ARG A 187 11.01 -6.49 -18.42
N PRO A 188 11.78 -7.34 -19.14
CA PRO A 188 11.63 -7.54 -20.58
C PRO A 188 10.20 -7.86 -21.04
N GLU A 189 9.50 -8.70 -20.29
CA GLU A 189 8.11 -9.10 -20.54
C GLU A 189 7.11 -7.95 -20.39
N PHE A 190 7.39 -6.97 -19.53
CA PHE A 190 6.53 -5.78 -19.38
C PHE A 190 6.82 -4.78 -20.48
N VAL A 191 8.09 -4.61 -20.84
CA VAL A 191 8.49 -3.76 -21.96
C VAL A 191 7.87 -4.28 -23.27
N ALA A 192 7.90 -5.59 -23.49
CA ALA A 192 7.36 -6.24 -24.68
C ALA A 192 5.88 -5.89 -24.92
N ILE A 193 5.02 -6.00 -23.91
CA ILE A 193 3.60 -5.70 -24.10
C ILE A 193 3.32 -4.23 -24.46
N PHE A 194 4.12 -3.30 -23.93
CA PHE A 194 3.96 -1.89 -24.27
C PHE A 194 4.43 -1.59 -25.68
N GLU A 195 5.52 -2.23 -26.12
CA GLU A 195 6.07 -2.06 -27.46
C GLU A 195 5.17 -2.70 -28.52
N GLU A 196 4.69 -3.92 -28.29
CA GLU A 196 3.76 -4.63 -29.18
C GLU A 196 2.45 -3.86 -29.38
N GLN A 197 1.93 -3.24 -28.31
CA GLN A 197 0.70 -2.45 -28.35
C GLN A 197 0.95 -1.00 -28.78
N ASN A 198 2.19 -0.61 -29.11
CA ASN A 198 2.60 0.75 -29.49
C ASN A 198 2.20 1.82 -28.47
N VAL A 199 2.30 1.50 -27.17
CA VAL A 199 1.91 2.41 -26.07
C VAL A 199 3.13 3.10 -25.46
N LEU A 200 4.19 2.35 -25.16
CA LEU A 200 5.47 2.88 -24.68
C LEU A 200 6.63 2.05 -25.24
N ASN A 201 7.79 2.67 -25.40
CA ASN A 201 9.04 1.97 -25.68
C ASN A 201 9.91 1.78 -24.42
N ARG A 202 10.96 0.96 -24.52
CA ARG A 202 11.91 0.72 -23.42
C ARG A 202 12.48 2.01 -22.81
N ALA A 203 12.88 2.99 -23.63
CA ALA A 203 13.49 4.22 -23.13
C ALA A 203 12.49 5.04 -22.30
N GLU A 204 11.23 5.10 -22.72
CA GLU A 204 10.15 5.74 -21.97
C GLU A 204 9.87 5.03 -20.65
N ILE A 205 9.85 3.70 -20.61
CA ILE A 205 9.64 2.92 -19.38
C ILE A 205 10.77 3.18 -18.38
N VAL A 206 12.03 3.14 -18.83
CA VAL A 206 13.19 3.43 -17.96
C VAL A 206 13.13 4.87 -17.45
N SER A 207 12.83 5.84 -18.32
CA SER A 207 12.68 7.24 -17.90
C SER A 207 11.55 7.42 -16.87
N ARG A 208 10.41 6.77 -17.07
CA ARG A 208 9.29 6.79 -16.10
C ARG A 208 9.69 6.19 -14.76
N LYS A 209 10.40 5.06 -14.75
CA LYS A 209 10.93 4.44 -13.53
C LYS A 209 11.81 5.41 -12.75
N GLU A 210 12.75 6.07 -13.42
CA GLU A 210 13.63 7.06 -12.79
C GLU A 210 12.84 8.25 -12.23
N ILE A 211 11.92 8.82 -13.00
CA ILE A 211 11.09 9.96 -12.55
C ILE A 211 10.26 9.58 -11.32
N LEU A 212 9.66 8.39 -11.29
CA LEU A 212 8.83 7.95 -10.17
C LEU A 212 9.67 7.70 -8.90
N LEU A 213 10.86 7.12 -9.03
CA LEU A 213 11.79 6.92 -7.90
C LEU A 213 12.35 8.25 -7.37
N ASP A 214 12.64 9.20 -8.25
CA ASP A 214 13.09 10.54 -7.89
C ASP A 214 11.97 11.32 -7.16
N ASN A 215 10.74 11.28 -7.68
CA ASN A 215 9.57 11.86 -7.02
C ASN A 215 9.33 11.26 -5.64
N TYR A 216 9.41 9.93 -5.51
CA TYR A 216 9.32 9.25 -4.21
C TYR A 216 10.36 9.80 -3.23
N SER A 217 11.63 9.88 -3.66
CA SER A 217 12.74 10.38 -2.84
C SER A 217 12.54 11.83 -2.40
N LYS A 218 12.02 12.68 -3.31
CA LYS A 218 11.73 14.09 -3.03
C LYS A 218 10.59 14.26 -2.04
N THR A 219 9.49 13.53 -2.21
CA THR A 219 8.34 13.57 -1.28
C THR A 219 8.78 13.17 0.13
N VAL A 220 9.38 11.99 0.29
CA VAL A 220 9.87 11.52 1.59
C VAL A 220 10.94 12.47 2.16
N GLY A 221 11.81 13.01 1.30
CA GLY A 221 12.81 13.99 1.72
C GLY A 221 12.23 15.30 2.25
N ILE A 222 11.13 15.80 1.67
CA ILE A 222 10.45 17.00 2.16
C ILE A 222 9.78 16.70 3.52
N GLU A 223 9.09 15.57 3.63
CA GLU A 223 8.44 15.12 4.87
C GLU A 223 9.47 14.96 6.00
N ALA A 224 10.58 14.27 5.74
CA ALA A 224 11.66 14.07 6.71
C ALA A 224 12.27 15.39 7.19
N LYS A 225 12.55 16.33 6.28
CA LYS A 225 13.09 17.66 6.63
C LYS A 225 12.08 18.49 7.43
N THR A 226 10.80 18.40 7.08
CA THR A 226 9.71 19.08 7.79
C THR A 226 9.59 18.54 9.22
N MET A 227 9.59 17.22 9.35
CA MET A 227 9.56 16.55 10.64
C MET A 227 10.76 16.92 11.51
N LEU A 228 11.96 16.96 10.93
CA LEU A 228 13.17 17.39 11.62
C LEU A 228 13.06 18.84 12.12
N ASP A 229 12.53 19.74 11.28
CA ASP A 229 12.33 21.15 11.64
C ASP A 229 11.32 21.31 12.79
N MET A 230 10.19 20.62 12.69
CA MET A 230 9.14 20.58 13.71
C MET A 230 9.69 20.07 15.05
N ALA A 231 10.35 18.91 15.05
CA ALA A 231 10.90 18.33 16.27
C ALA A 231 11.94 19.25 16.92
N ARG A 232 12.87 19.79 16.13
CA ARG A 232 13.98 20.61 16.65
C ARG A 232 13.54 21.99 17.12
N LYS A 233 12.63 22.65 16.41
CA LYS A 233 12.25 24.05 16.69
C LYS A 233 10.99 24.20 17.51
N LYS A 234 10.14 23.17 17.60
CA LYS A 234 8.86 23.23 18.31
C LYS A 234 8.82 22.26 19.49
N ILE A 235 9.02 20.97 19.25
CA ILE A 235 8.86 19.94 20.29
C ILE A 235 9.98 20.04 21.33
N LEU A 236 11.24 19.97 20.89
CA LEU A 236 12.39 19.93 21.78
C LEU A 236 12.45 21.15 22.75
N PRO A 237 12.25 22.41 22.30
CA PRO A 237 12.23 23.56 23.21
C PRO A 237 11.11 23.51 24.25
N VAL A 238 9.91 23.03 23.88
CA VAL A 238 8.78 22.90 24.81
C VAL A 238 9.10 21.87 25.90
N CYS A 239 9.70 20.74 25.53
CA CYS A 239 10.10 19.71 26.49
C CYS A 239 11.14 20.22 27.50
N ILE A 240 12.15 20.95 27.02
CA ILE A 240 13.16 21.59 27.88
C ILE A 240 12.53 22.63 28.81
N ALA A 241 11.64 23.48 28.27
CA ALA A 241 10.97 24.51 29.05
C ALA A 241 10.09 23.91 30.15
N TYR A 242 9.31 22.88 29.83
CA TYR A 242 8.44 22.24 30.80
C TYR A 242 9.24 21.47 31.87
N THR A 243 10.34 20.82 31.49
CA THR A 243 11.27 20.19 32.45
C THR A 243 11.82 21.21 33.43
N LYS A 244 12.19 22.42 32.97
CA LYS A 244 12.60 23.51 33.86
C LYS A 244 11.50 23.89 34.86
N GLU A 245 10.26 24.00 34.42
CA GLU A 245 9.14 24.31 35.33
C GLU A 245 8.93 23.25 36.41
N LEU A 246 9.08 21.97 36.07
CA LEU A 246 9.02 20.88 37.06
C LEU A 246 10.17 20.99 38.06
N CYS A 247 11.39 21.23 37.60
CA CYS A 247 12.55 21.42 38.47
C CYS A 247 12.41 22.66 39.39
N ASP A 248 11.86 23.76 38.86
CA ASP A 248 11.57 24.96 39.65
C ASP A 248 10.52 24.66 40.74
N ALA A 249 9.49 23.87 40.42
CA ALA A 249 8.47 23.44 41.37
C ALA A 249 9.00 22.49 42.46
N ILE A 250 9.85 21.51 42.09
CA ILE A 250 10.54 20.62 43.03
C ILE A 250 11.36 21.45 44.00
N SER A 251 12.22 22.33 43.48
CA SER A 251 13.08 23.21 44.27
C SER A 251 12.29 24.10 45.25
N ALA A 252 11.10 24.56 44.84
CA ALA A 252 10.21 25.35 45.69
C ALA A 252 9.60 24.50 46.82
N LYS A 253 9.15 23.28 46.52
CA LYS A 253 8.59 22.35 47.51
C LYS A 253 9.62 21.88 48.53
N GLU A 254 10.84 21.57 48.10
CA GLU A 254 11.92 21.13 48.99
C GLU A 254 12.23 22.16 50.09
N LYS A 255 12.19 23.46 49.75
CA LYS A 255 12.46 24.54 50.71
C LYS A 255 11.46 24.58 51.87
N ILE A 256 10.20 24.22 51.63
CA ILE A 256 9.12 24.27 52.63
C ILE A 256 8.76 22.90 53.21
N SER A 257 9.25 21.82 52.59
CA SER A 257 8.97 20.44 53.00
C SER A 257 9.31 20.15 54.47
N PRO A 258 10.43 20.63 55.06
CA PRO A 258 10.72 20.43 56.48
C PRO A 258 9.64 20.98 57.43
N MET A 259 8.92 22.01 57.01
CA MET A 259 7.87 22.66 57.81
C MET A 259 6.50 22.00 57.61
N LEU A 260 6.18 21.59 56.39
CA LEU A 260 4.82 21.18 55.99
C LEU A 260 4.69 19.70 55.60
N ARG A 261 5.80 18.94 55.58
CA ARG A 261 5.87 17.52 55.16
C ARG A 261 5.31 17.29 53.75
N ILE A 262 5.62 18.19 52.81
CA ILE A 262 5.19 18.09 51.41
C ILE A 262 6.12 17.15 50.64
N SER A 263 5.56 16.25 49.84
CA SER A 263 6.30 15.34 48.96
C SER A 263 6.50 15.91 47.55
N THR A 264 7.64 15.61 46.93
CA THR A 264 8.02 15.92 45.54
C THR A 264 7.99 14.70 44.62
N ALA A 265 7.67 13.51 45.14
CA ALA A 265 7.90 12.24 44.44
C ALA A 265 7.22 12.14 43.06
N VAL A 266 6.06 12.79 42.88
CA VAL A 266 5.35 12.82 41.60
C VAL A 266 6.08 13.71 40.60
N GLU A 267 6.49 14.92 41.01
CA GLU A 267 7.25 15.81 40.15
C GLU A 267 8.61 15.25 39.78
N ASP A 268 9.30 14.61 40.74
CA ASP A 268 10.59 13.96 40.52
C ASP A 268 10.48 12.88 39.44
N ALA A 269 9.48 12.00 39.56
CA ALA A 269 9.25 10.93 38.60
C ALA A 269 8.90 11.47 37.19
N LEU A 270 8.03 12.49 37.13
CA LEU A 270 7.63 13.09 35.86
C LEU A 270 8.79 13.83 35.19
N ALA A 271 9.56 14.61 35.96
CA ALA A 271 10.72 15.33 35.46
C ALA A 271 11.80 14.37 34.93
N ALA A 272 12.06 13.27 35.64
CA ALA A 272 12.99 12.23 35.19
C ALA A 272 12.52 11.61 33.86
N GLN A 273 11.25 11.19 33.78
CA GLN A 273 10.70 10.57 32.58
C GLN A 273 10.74 11.51 31.36
N ILE A 274 10.33 12.76 31.52
CA ILE A 274 10.36 13.75 30.42
C ILE A 274 11.80 14.08 30.03
N SER A 275 12.72 14.19 30.99
CA SER A 275 14.14 14.42 30.72
C SER A 275 14.74 13.29 29.88
N ASP A 276 14.48 12.03 30.25
CA ASP A 276 14.97 10.86 29.52
C ASP A 276 14.42 10.82 28.09
N LEU A 277 13.11 11.05 27.91
CA LEU A 277 12.48 11.11 26.59
C LEU A 277 12.97 12.31 25.77
N THR A 278 13.27 13.45 26.40
CA THR A 278 13.83 14.64 25.74
C THR A 278 15.23 14.36 25.22
N ALA A 279 16.06 13.63 25.98
CA ALA A 279 17.37 13.17 25.51
C ALA A 279 17.20 12.20 24.32
N GLY A 280 16.29 11.23 24.44
CA GLY A 280 15.97 10.31 23.33
C GLY A 280 15.48 11.03 22.07
N LEU A 281 14.68 12.09 22.23
CA LEU A 281 14.20 12.93 21.13
C LEU A 281 15.36 13.66 20.46
N TYR A 282 16.29 14.20 21.24
CA TYR A 282 17.49 14.86 20.73
C TYR A 282 18.35 13.90 19.89
N ASP A 283 18.58 12.68 20.39
CA ASP A 283 19.30 11.64 19.65
C ASP A 283 18.55 11.26 18.35
N ALA A 284 17.22 11.13 18.40
CA ALA A 284 16.42 10.80 17.22
C ALA A 284 16.41 11.92 16.16
N ILE A 285 16.50 13.18 16.58
CA ILE A 285 16.68 14.34 15.69
C ILE A 285 18.03 14.23 14.96
N ASP A 286 19.11 13.90 15.67
CA ASP A 286 20.43 13.77 15.07
C ASP A 286 20.52 12.54 14.15
N ASP A 287 19.93 11.40 14.53
CA ASP A 287 19.83 10.20 13.67
C ASP A 287 19.10 10.52 12.35
N LEU A 288 17.94 11.18 12.42
CA LEU A 288 17.18 11.54 11.23
C LEU A 288 17.97 12.51 10.35
N ARG A 289 18.66 13.49 10.95
CA ARG A 289 19.54 14.41 10.23
C ARG A 289 20.63 13.67 9.46
N GLU A 290 21.29 12.70 10.10
CA GLU A 290 22.35 11.89 9.48
C GLU A 290 21.80 10.99 8.38
N ALA A 291 20.64 10.35 8.61
CA ALA A 291 19.95 9.56 7.60
C ALA A 291 19.62 10.37 6.33
N ILE A 292 19.11 11.60 6.50
CA ILE A 292 18.83 12.51 5.38
C ILE A 292 20.13 12.88 4.65
N GLN A 293 21.21 13.21 5.37
CA GLN A 293 22.50 13.52 4.75
C GLN A 293 23.06 12.35 3.95
N LYS A 294 22.92 11.12 4.46
CA LYS A 294 23.32 9.90 3.76
C LYS A 294 22.51 9.72 2.48
N ALA A 295 21.19 9.92 2.53
CA ALA A 295 20.32 9.83 1.35
C ALA A 295 20.68 10.87 0.28
N VAL A 296 21.01 12.11 0.67
CA VAL A 296 21.43 13.18 -0.27
C VAL A 296 22.78 12.87 -0.94
N ARG A 297 23.64 12.10 -0.28
CA ARG A 297 24.96 11.68 -0.82
C ARG A 297 24.91 10.36 -1.59
N ALA A 298 23.76 9.71 -1.67
CA ALA A 298 23.61 8.47 -2.42
C ALA A 298 23.81 8.72 -3.93
N ASP A 299 24.41 7.75 -4.60
CA ASP A 299 24.71 7.86 -6.04
C ASP A 299 23.57 7.28 -6.88
N GLY A 300 23.01 8.11 -7.75
CA GLY A 300 21.90 7.74 -8.62
C GLY A 300 20.53 7.64 -7.93
N VAL A 301 19.49 7.60 -8.77
CA VAL A 301 18.09 7.69 -8.34
C VAL A 301 17.65 6.44 -7.54
N ILE A 302 18.08 5.26 -7.97
CA ILE A 302 17.72 3.98 -7.32
C ILE A 302 18.28 3.92 -5.91
N GLN A 303 19.59 4.15 -5.73
CA GLN A 303 20.23 4.10 -4.42
C GLN A 303 19.67 5.18 -3.49
N THR A 304 19.34 6.35 -4.02
CA THR A 304 18.68 7.43 -3.27
C THR A 304 17.33 6.96 -2.73
N ALA A 305 16.45 6.44 -3.59
CA ALA A 305 15.13 5.95 -3.20
C ALA A 305 15.20 4.79 -2.18
N GLU A 306 16.13 3.85 -2.38
CA GLU A 306 16.39 2.78 -1.42
C GLU A 306 16.87 3.31 -0.07
N THR A 307 17.74 4.32 -0.06
CA THR A 307 18.26 4.91 1.18
C THR A 307 17.15 5.62 1.94
N TYR A 308 16.27 6.34 1.24
CA TYR A 308 15.07 6.91 1.87
C TYR A 308 14.19 5.82 2.49
N ARG A 309 13.89 4.75 1.74
CA ARG A 309 13.05 3.65 2.22
C ARG A 309 13.66 2.90 3.41
N LYS A 310 14.94 2.55 3.35
CA LYS A 310 15.61 1.66 4.32
C LYS A 310 16.24 2.38 5.51
N THR A 311 16.53 3.67 5.40
CA THR A 311 17.24 4.43 6.45
C THR A 311 16.44 5.64 6.93
N VAL A 312 15.91 6.48 6.04
CA VAL A 312 15.23 7.72 6.44
C VAL A 312 13.86 7.44 7.06
N ILE A 313 13.03 6.59 6.44
CA ILE A 313 11.70 6.25 6.98
C ILE A 313 11.79 5.63 8.39
N PRO A 314 12.66 4.63 8.67
CA PRO A 314 12.83 4.11 10.03
C PRO A 314 13.29 5.18 11.05
N ALA A 315 14.15 6.12 10.63
CA ALA A 315 14.56 7.22 11.50
C ALA A 315 13.41 8.20 11.79
N MET A 316 12.53 8.45 10.81
CA MET A 316 11.30 9.21 11.01
C MET A 316 10.38 8.49 12.01
N GLU A 317 10.18 7.19 11.88
CA GLU A 317 9.35 6.41 12.81
C GLU A 317 9.88 6.46 14.25
N ARG A 318 11.21 6.35 14.44
CA ARG A 318 11.86 6.49 15.76
C ARG A 318 11.61 7.87 16.36
N LEU A 319 11.81 8.93 15.57
CA LEU A 319 11.57 10.30 16.03
C LEU A 319 10.11 10.52 16.41
N ARG A 320 9.19 9.99 15.60
CA ARG A 320 7.73 10.10 15.83
C ARG A 320 7.35 9.40 17.12
N THR A 321 7.75 8.15 17.30
CA THR A 321 7.44 7.36 18.50
C THR A 321 7.87 8.07 19.78
N THR A 322 9.02 8.75 19.74
CA THR A 322 9.55 9.50 20.89
C THR A 322 8.77 10.80 21.13
N ALA A 323 8.40 11.52 20.07
CA ALA A 323 7.55 12.70 20.14
C ALA A 323 6.14 12.38 20.67
N ASP A 324 5.52 11.31 20.18
CA ASP A 324 4.18 10.86 20.60
C ASP A 324 4.18 10.47 22.09
N ALA A 325 5.27 9.88 22.60
CA ALA A 325 5.41 9.59 24.03
C ALA A 325 5.52 10.86 24.89
N LEU A 326 6.15 11.92 24.37
CA LEU A 326 6.25 13.22 25.05
C LEU A 326 4.91 13.98 25.02
N GLU A 327 4.13 13.88 23.93
CA GLU A 327 2.81 14.51 23.80
C GLU A 327 1.87 14.11 24.95
N ILE A 328 1.92 12.85 25.39
CA ILE A 328 1.06 12.33 26.47
C ILE A 328 1.45 12.91 27.85
N LEU A 329 2.70 13.35 28.02
CA LEU A 329 3.23 13.81 29.31
C LEU A 329 3.22 15.33 29.46
N ILE A 330 3.23 16.06 28.34
CA ILE A 330 3.28 17.51 28.33
C ILE A 330 1.85 18.08 28.30
N PRO A 331 1.53 19.10 29.12
CA PRO A 331 0.23 19.76 29.07
C PRO A 331 -0.15 20.29 27.68
N GLN A 332 -1.41 20.09 27.28
CA GLN A 332 -1.93 20.48 25.96
C GLN A 332 -1.76 21.97 25.65
N ASP A 333 -1.87 22.85 26.66
CA ASP A 333 -1.68 24.30 26.52
C ASP A 333 -0.23 24.70 26.20
N LYS A 334 0.72 23.78 26.39
CA LYS A 334 2.14 23.95 26.09
C LYS A 334 2.58 23.21 24.84
N TRP A 335 1.91 22.11 24.50
CA TRP A 335 2.23 21.34 23.32
C TRP A 335 2.02 22.18 22.05
N PRO A 336 2.99 22.21 21.12
CA PRO A 336 2.96 23.17 20.02
C PRO A 336 1.99 22.81 18.88
N PHE A 337 1.30 21.67 18.97
CA PHE A 337 0.45 21.14 17.92
C PHE A 337 -0.94 20.77 18.46
N PRO A 338 -1.99 20.89 17.65
CA PRO A 338 -3.30 20.39 18.04
C PRO A 338 -3.27 18.86 18.16
N ALA A 339 -3.96 18.33 19.16
CA ALA A 339 -4.08 16.89 19.34
C ALA A 339 -4.93 16.28 18.21
N TYR A 340 -4.77 14.98 17.94
CA TYR A 340 -5.57 14.29 16.92
C TYR A 340 -7.09 14.44 17.13
N SER A 341 -7.56 14.48 18.37
CA SER A 341 -8.99 14.71 18.67
C SER A 341 -9.48 16.08 18.21
N GLU A 342 -8.64 17.11 18.30
CA GLU A 342 -8.98 18.45 17.84
C GLU A 342 -9.03 18.50 16.32
N ILE A 343 -8.04 17.89 15.65
CA ILE A 343 -8.00 17.82 14.19
C ILE A 343 -9.19 17.03 13.63
N LEU A 344 -9.59 15.92 14.27
CA LEU A 344 -10.62 15.03 13.73
C LEU A 344 -12.06 15.45 14.04
N TYR A 345 -12.30 16.08 15.18
CA TYR A 345 -13.66 16.31 15.67
C TYR A 345 -14.03 17.80 15.85
N ASN A 346 -13.06 18.72 15.82
CA ASN A 346 -13.30 20.15 16.08
C ASN A 346 -12.98 21.05 14.87
N ILE A 347 -13.22 20.56 13.64
CA ILE A 347 -13.11 21.35 12.40
C ILE A 347 -14.33 22.25 12.20
#